data_AF-A0A8C6SM66-F1
#
_entry.id   AF-A0A8C6SM66-F1
#
_cell.length_a   1.000
_cell.length_b   1.000
_cell.length_c   1.000
_cell.angle_alpha   90.00
_cell.angle_beta   90.00
_cell.angle_gamma   90.00
#
_symmetry.space_group_name_H-M   'P 1'
#
loop_
_entity.id
_entity.type
_entity.pdbx_description
1 polymer ?
#
loop_
_entity_poly.entity_id
_entity_poly.type
_entity_poly.pdbx_seq_one_letter_code
_entity_poly.pdbx_strand_id
1 'polypeptide(L)'
;METFKTVINIANNSLGSGLVALLTAGGEQIFSTVVVKCPCNQLNFIYGLVFLLVPALALLTLGLILSKKTWQLVTGLCSRQEKVCGSCGQAKSLAMVLFQISTMAFMAPVTWIAVALLNGVLTECAMTGTNTTFFNNHLCKGREKEADCVKELHMFPCGKNGTVPKDVREEVLLMLRAESQVCPVKLLHRLTWFTASSSACS
;
A
#
# COMPACT_ATOMS: atom_id res chain seq x y z
N MET A 1 -24.97 34.19 18.16
CA MET A 1 -24.97 33.04 17.23
C MET A 1 -23.63 32.84 16.51
N GLU A 2 -22.84 33.88 16.28
CA GLU A 2 -21.53 33.78 15.59
C GLU A 2 -20.46 33.00 16.36
N THR A 3 -20.39 33.17 17.69
CA THR A 3 -19.44 32.47 18.58
C THR A 3 -19.65 30.96 18.63
N PHE A 4 -20.90 30.50 18.50
CA PHE A 4 -21.24 29.09 18.50
C PHE A 4 -20.81 28.40 17.19
N LYS A 5 -20.92 29.11 16.05
CA LYS A 5 -20.36 28.65 14.77
C LYS A 5 -18.84 28.58 14.80
N THR A 6 -18.16 29.54 15.44
CA THR A 6 -16.69 29.52 15.55
C THR A 6 -16.22 28.36 16.42
N VAL A 7 -16.89 28.11 17.55
CA VAL A 7 -16.57 26.97 18.43
C VAL A 7 -16.85 25.64 17.74
N ILE A 8 -17.94 25.50 16.97
CA ILE A 8 -18.20 24.28 16.18
C ILE A 8 -17.14 24.09 15.08
N ASN A 9 -16.67 25.17 14.45
CA ASN A 9 -15.66 25.09 13.39
C ASN A 9 -14.25 24.76 13.94
N ILE A 10 -13.93 25.27 15.14
CA ILE A 10 -12.69 24.96 15.87
C ILE A 10 -12.78 23.57 16.52
N ALA A 11 -13.95 23.16 17.00
CA ALA A 11 -14.20 21.82 17.50
C ALA A 11 -14.11 20.80 16.36
N ASN A 12 -14.66 21.07 15.16
CA ASN A 12 -14.48 20.19 14.01
C ASN A 12 -13.01 20.08 13.57
N ASN A 13 -12.25 21.17 13.62
CA ASN A 13 -10.83 21.13 13.31
C ASN A 13 -10.00 20.43 14.41
N SER A 14 -10.30 20.63 15.70
CA SER A 14 -9.57 20.00 16.82
C SER A 14 -9.99 18.56 17.10
N LEU A 15 -11.26 18.20 16.88
CA LEU A 15 -11.74 16.81 16.86
C LEU A 15 -11.19 16.07 15.66
N GLY A 16 -11.09 16.73 14.49
CA GLY A 16 -10.43 16.18 13.31
C GLY A 16 -8.94 15.94 13.57
N SER A 17 -8.22 16.93 14.09
CA SER A 17 -6.81 16.79 14.45
C SER A 17 -6.56 15.80 15.59
N GLY A 18 -7.46 15.75 16.58
CA GLY A 18 -7.40 14.80 17.70
C GLY A 18 -7.73 13.37 17.28
N LEU A 19 -8.72 13.18 16.41
CA LEU A 19 -9.05 11.88 15.81
C LEU A 19 -7.93 11.40 14.89
N VAL A 20 -7.34 12.30 14.10
CA VAL A 20 -6.15 11.99 13.30
C VAL A 20 -4.99 11.62 14.22
N ALA A 21 -4.73 12.36 15.31
CA ALA A 21 -3.69 12.02 16.28
C ALA A 21 -3.95 10.67 16.98
N LEU A 22 -5.20 10.35 17.34
CA LEU A 22 -5.62 9.07 17.91
C LEU A 22 -5.51 7.92 16.90
N LEU A 23 -5.86 8.16 15.64
CA LEU A 23 -5.67 7.20 14.54
C LEU A 23 -4.19 7.00 14.22
N THR A 24 -3.37 8.04 14.32
CA THR A 24 -1.91 7.95 14.13
C THR A 24 -1.25 7.23 15.31
N ALA A 25 -1.59 7.55 16.55
CA ALA A 25 -1.04 6.88 17.74
C ALA A 25 -1.56 5.44 17.87
N GLY A 26 -2.84 5.22 17.60
CA GLY A 26 -3.44 3.87 17.53
C GLY A 26 -2.86 3.08 16.36
N GLY A 27 -2.66 3.74 15.21
CA GLY A 27 -1.97 3.18 14.06
C GLY A 27 -0.53 2.79 14.40
N GLU A 28 0.23 3.64 15.07
CA GLU A 28 1.62 3.36 15.47
C GLU A 28 1.69 2.18 16.45
N GLN A 29 0.78 2.07 17.41
CA GLN A 29 0.70 0.93 18.33
C GLN A 29 0.24 -0.36 17.65
N ILE A 30 -0.74 -0.26 16.75
CA ILE A 30 -1.21 -1.39 15.95
C ILE A 30 -0.11 -1.81 14.98
N PHE A 31 0.54 -0.92 14.23
CA PHE A 31 1.64 -1.26 13.34
C PHE A 31 2.88 -1.75 14.12
N SER A 32 3.22 -1.18 15.28
CA SER A 32 4.36 -1.65 16.07
C SER A 32 4.14 -3.04 16.70
N THR A 33 2.89 -3.38 17.01
CA THR A 33 2.51 -4.73 17.50
C THR A 33 2.17 -5.70 16.36
N VAL A 34 1.67 -5.19 15.23
CA VAL A 34 1.09 -5.91 14.09
C VAL A 34 2.00 -6.02 12.85
N VAL A 35 3.17 -5.35 12.86
CA VAL A 35 4.38 -5.76 12.09
C VAL A 35 4.90 -7.15 12.55
N VAL A 36 4.11 -7.82 13.40
CA VAL A 36 3.93 -9.27 13.60
C VAL A 36 4.96 -10.14 12.89
N LYS A 37 5.75 -10.78 13.75
CA LYS A 37 6.46 -12.02 13.50
C LYS A 37 5.72 -12.90 12.49
N CYS A 38 6.34 -13.13 11.34
CA CYS A 38 5.83 -14.06 10.33
C CYS A 38 5.37 -15.38 10.96
N PRO A 39 4.22 -15.94 10.57
CA PRO A 39 3.74 -17.20 11.13
C PRO A 39 4.58 -18.43 10.73
N CYS A 40 5.72 -18.27 10.06
CA CYS A 40 6.68 -19.31 9.65
C CYS A 40 6.00 -20.57 9.08
N ASN A 41 4.92 -20.37 8.33
CA ASN A 41 4.08 -21.43 7.79
C ASN A 41 3.78 -21.13 6.31
N GLN A 42 3.16 -22.06 5.60
CA GLN A 42 2.77 -21.85 4.20
C GLN A 42 1.77 -20.70 3.99
N LEU A 43 1.16 -20.20 5.08
CA LEU A 43 0.27 -19.03 5.07
C LEU A 43 1.00 -17.68 5.08
N ASN A 44 2.34 -17.66 5.13
CA ASN A 44 3.12 -16.42 5.15
C ASN A 44 2.80 -15.51 3.96
N PHE A 45 2.56 -16.08 2.78
CA PHE A 45 2.19 -15.32 1.58
C PHE A 45 0.87 -14.54 1.78
N ILE A 46 -0.19 -15.25 2.17
CA ILE A 46 -1.51 -14.65 2.38
C ILE A 46 -1.45 -13.64 3.52
N TYR A 47 -0.76 -13.99 4.61
CA TYR A 47 -0.58 -13.11 5.75
C TYR A 47 0.08 -11.79 5.34
N GLY A 48 1.26 -11.85 4.72
CA GLY A 48 1.98 -10.65 4.26
C GLY A 48 1.18 -9.83 3.24
N LEU A 49 0.46 -10.49 2.33
CA LEU A 49 -0.37 -9.84 1.32
C LEU A 49 -1.57 -9.10 1.93
N VAL A 50 -2.25 -9.71 2.90
CA VAL A 50 -3.39 -9.08 3.60
C VAL A 50 -2.92 -7.84 4.35
N PHE A 51 -1.80 -7.90 5.06
CA PHE A 51 -1.24 -6.74 5.76
C PHE A 51 -0.73 -5.64 4.84
N LEU A 52 -0.37 -5.97 3.60
CA LEU A 52 -0.01 -4.99 2.58
C LEU A 52 -1.24 -4.34 1.93
N LEU A 53 -2.28 -5.13 1.62
CA LEU A 53 -3.46 -4.68 0.88
C LEU A 53 -4.54 -4.03 1.76
N VAL A 54 -4.78 -4.52 2.98
CA VAL A 54 -5.86 -4.00 3.83
C VAL A 54 -5.67 -2.50 4.15
N PRO A 55 -4.49 -2.03 4.59
CA PRO A 55 -4.28 -0.59 4.81
C PRO A 55 -4.33 0.20 3.50
N ALA A 56 -3.87 -0.36 2.38
CA ALA A 56 -3.97 0.29 1.07
C ALA A 56 -5.43 0.52 0.64
N LEU A 57 -6.30 -0.49 0.84
CA LEU A 57 -7.73 -0.38 0.56
C LEU A 57 -8.41 0.62 1.52
N ALA A 58 -8.04 0.61 2.80
CA ALA A 58 -8.53 1.59 3.76
C ALA A 58 -8.16 3.03 3.32
N LEU A 59 -6.90 3.27 2.92
CA LEU A 59 -6.45 4.56 2.41
C LEU A 59 -7.17 4.96 1.11
N LEU A 60 -7.44 4.01 0.22
CA LEU A 60 -8.18 4.26 -1.01
C LEU A 60 -9.62 4.72 -0.72
N THR A 61 -10.32 3.98 0.15
CA THR A 61 -11.70 4.32 0.53
C THR A 61 -11.75 5.69 1.24
N LEU A 62 -10.80 5.96 2.13
CA LEU A 62 -10.68 7.26 2.81
C LEU A 62 -10.43 8.39 1.81
N GLY A 63 -9.53 8.18 0.85
CA GLY A 63 -9.23 9.15 -0.21
C GLY A 63 -10.44 9.46 -1.10
N LEU A 64 -11.25 8.43 -1.42
CA LEU A 64 -12.49 8.60 -2.17
C LEU A 64 -13.56 9.36 -1.38
N ILE A 65 -13.72 9.05 -0.08
CA ILE A 65 -14.71 9.69 0.80
C ILE A 65 -14.36 11.16 1.06
N LEU A 66 -13.09 11.50 1.27
CA LEU A 66 -12.67 12.86 1.60
C LEU A 66 -12.64 13.81 0.38
N SER A 67 -12.60 13.26 -0.83
CA SER A 67 -12.56 14.06 -2.05
C SER A 67 -13.92 14.69 -2.36
N LYS A 68 -14.06 15.98 -2.04
CA LYS A 68 -15.24 16.79 -2.39
C LYS A 68 -15.56 16.75 -3.88
N LYS A 69 -14.53 16.68 -4.74
CA LYS A 69 -14.70 16.55 -6.19
C LYS A 69 -15.34 15.22 -6.58
N THR A 70 -15.03 14.12 -5.89
CA THR A 70 -15.69 12.82 -6.08
C THR A 70 -17.18 12.93 -5.78
N TRP A 71 -17.54 13.52 -4.64
CA TRP A 71 -18.93 13.68 -4.23
C TRP A 71 -19.73 14.64 -5.14
N GLN A 72 -19.12 15.72 -5.60
CA GLN A 72 -19.74 16.63 -6.58
C GLN A 72 -20.00 15.93 -7.92
N LEU A 73 -19.11 15.06 -8.36
CA LEU A 73 -19.29 14.25 -9.57
C LEU A 73 -20.38 13.19 -9.39
N VAL A 74 -20.38 12.47 -8.27
CA VAL A 74 -21.37 11.43 -7.98
C VAL A 74 -22.77 12.03 -7.86
N THR A 75 -22.93 13.12 -7.10
CA THR A 75 -24.23 13.82 -6.98
C THR A 75 -24.66 14.50 -8.28
N GLY A 76 -23.71 15.11 -9.01
CA GLY A 76 -23.94 15.68 -10.33
C GLY A 76 -24.29 14.65 -11.41
N LEU A 77 -23.75 13.43 -11.33
CA LEU A 77 -24.09 12.31 -12.22
C LEU A 77 -25.48 11.78 -11.91
N CYS A 78 -25.84 11.57 -10.64
CA CYS A 78 -27.17 11.12 -10.24
C CYS A 78 -28.28 12.11 -10.64
N SER A 79 -28.02 13.42 -10.56
CA SER A 79 -28.99 14.45 -10.97
C SER A 79 -29.04 14.68 -12.49
N ARG A 80 -27.99 14.28 -13.23
CA ARG A 80 -27.87 14.44 -14.69
C ARG A 80 -28.18 13.14 -15.45
N GLN A 81 -28.32 12.01 -14.76
CA GLN A 81 -28.57 10.70 -15.38
C GLN A 81 -29.86 10.66 -16.21
N GLU A 82 -30.82 11.55 -15.95
CA GLU A 82 -32.00 11.75 -16.81
C GLU A 82 -31.69 12.41 -18.18
N LYS A 83 -30.49 12.97 -18.39
CA LYS A 83 -30.15 13.78 -19.57
C LYS A 83 -28.79 13.45 -20.22
N VAL A 84 -28.12 12.35 -19.85
CA VAL A 84 -26.73 12.02 -20.29
C VAL A 84 -26.66 11.13 -21.56
N CYS A 85 -27.75 10.93 -22.28
CA CYS A 85 -27.68 10.40 -23.65
C CYS A 85 -27.64 11.54 -24.65
N GLY A 86 -26.47 11.92 -25.19
CA GLY A 86 -26.47 12.84 -26.33
C GLY A 86 -25.16 13.32 -26.97
N SER A 87 -24.00 13.37 -26.32
CA SER A 87 -22.80 13.89 -27.00
C SER A 87 -21.47 13.32 -26.49
N CYS A 88 -20.70 12.74 -27.41
CA CYS A 88 -19.41 12.08 -27.19
C CYS A 88 -18.34 13.01 -26.56
N GLY A 89 -18.47 14.34 -26.74
CA GLY A 89 -17.57 15.33 -26.13
C GLY A 89 -17.73 15.46 -24.60
N GLN A 90 -18.96 15.27 -24.08
CA GLN A 90 -19.26 15.41 -22.67
C GLN A 90 -18.78 14.20 -21.85
N ALA A 91 -18.82 13.01 -22.46
CA ALA A 91 -18.27 11.78 -21.89
C ALA A 91 -16.74 11.87 -21.73
N LYS A 92 -16.03 12.46 -22.70
CA LYS A 92 -14.56 12.66 -22.62
C LYS A 92 -14.16 13.58 -21.46
N SER A 93 -14.90 14.68 -21.27
CA SER A 93 -14.65 15.61 -20.15
C SER A 93 -14.88 14.93 -18.80
N LEU A 94 -15.99 14.20 -18.64
CA LEU A 94 -16.28 13.45 -17.41
C LEU A 94 -15.22 12.37 -17.13
N ALA A 95 -14.80 11.63 -18.17
CA ALA A 95 -13.74 10.62 -18.05
C ALA A 95 -12.41 11.24 -17.60
N MET A 96 -12.03 12.42 -18.13
CA MET A 96 -10.83 13.12 -17.67
C MET A 96 -10.91 13.52 -16.19
N VAL A 97 -12.06 14.06 -15.73
CA VAL A 97 -12.18 14.46 -14.33
C VAL A 97 -12.20 13.24 -13.40
N LEU A 98 -12.86 12.14 -13.79
CA LEU A 98 -12.82 10.87 -13.05
C LEU A 98 -11.40 10.31 -12.99
N PHE A 99 -10.66 10.39 -14.08
CA PHE A 99 -9.26 9.96 -14.13
C PHE A 99 -8.40 10.78 -13.16
N GLN A 100 -8.54 12.11 -13.16
CA GLN A 100 -7.81 13.02 -12.26
C GLN A 100 -8.12 12.76 -10.77
N ILE A 101 -9.37 12.46 -10.45
CA ILE A 101 -9.78 12.11 -9.08
C ILE A 101 -9.21 10.75 -8.69
N SER A 102 -9.28 9.78 -9.60
CA SER A 102 -8.78 8.43 -9.37
C SER A 102 -7.28 8.45 -9.14
N THR A 103 -6.50 9.13 -9.98
CA THR A 103 -5.04 9.25 -9.82
C THR A 103 -4.68 9.83 -8.45
N MET A 104 -5.37 10.88 -8.00
CA MET A 104 -5.14 11.46 -6.67
C MET A 104 -5.50 10.51 -5.53
N ALA A 105 -6.60 9.74 -5.65
CA ALA A 105 -7.01 8.76 -4.64
C ALA A 105 -6.05 7.56 -4.56
N PHE A 106 -5.45 7.15 -5.70
CA PHE A 106 -4.48 6.06 -5.75
C PHE A 106 -3.10 6.43 -5.21
N MET A 107 -2.76 7.73 -5.10
CA MET A 107 -1.47 8.16 -4.56
C MET A 107 -1.18 7.56 -3.19
N ALA A 108 -2.11 7.70 -2.23
CA ALA A 108 -1.92 7.24 -0.86
C ALA A 108 -1.74 5.70 -0.75
N PRO A 109 -2.59 4.86 -1.38
CA PRO A 109 -2.36 3.41 -1.45
C PRO A 109 -1.02 3.02 -2.07
N VAL A 110 -0.61 3.69 -3.16
CA VAL A 110 0.65 3.35 -3.83
C VAL A 110 1.86 3.75 -2.97
N THR A 111 1.82 4.92 -2.33
CA THR A 111 2.86 5.34 -1.39
C THR A 111 2.96 4.38 -0.20
N TRP A 112 1.82 3.93 0.35
CA TRP A 112 1.80 2.93 1.43
C TRP A 112 2.50 1.63 1.01
N ILE A 113 2.11 1.07 -0.13
CA ILE A 113 2.70 -0.18 -0.65
C ILE A 113 4.21 0.01 -0.86
N ALA A 114 4.64 1.13 -1.42
CA ALA A 114 6.05 1.41 -1.64
C ALA A 114 6.85 1.50 -0.32
N VAL A 115 6.31 2.16 0.70
CA VAL A 115 6.94 2.24 2.03
C VAL A 115 7.00 0.86 2.70
N ALA A 116 5.93 0.06 2.59
CA ALA A 116 5.92 -1.30 3.11
C ALA A 116 6.97 -2.20 2.43
N LEU A 117 7.14 -2.06 1.11
CA LEU A 117 8.17 -2.76 0.33
C LEU A 117 9.60 -2.31 0.70
N LEU A 118 9.80 -1.02 1.01
CA LEU A 118 11.07 -0.48 1.49
C LEU A 118 11.45 -1.02 2.88
N ASN A 119 10.47 -1.12 3.78
CA ASN A 119 10.66 -1.69 5.11
C ASN A 119 11.04 -3.19 5.05
N GLY A 120 10.61 -3.90 4.00
CA GLY A 120 11.09 -5.25 3.67
C GLY A 120 10.46 -6.37 4.49
N VAL A 121 10.09 -6.16 5.76
CA VAL A 121 9.62 -7.23 6.66
C VAL A 121 8.38 -7.97 6.13
N LEU A 122 7.34 -7.24 5.71
CA LEU A 122 6.11 -7.85 5.17
C LEU A 122 6.36 -8.50 3.80
N THR A 123 7.29 -7.96 3.02
CA THR A 123 7.66 -8.46 1.70
C THR A 123 8.49 -9.74 1.81
N GLU A 124 9.46 -9.77 2.73
CA GLU A 124 10.23 -10.95 3.10
C GLU A 124 9.29 -12.08 3.54
N CYS A 125 8.32 -11.76 4.39
CA CYS A 125 7.27 -12.69 4.78
C CYS A 125 6.47 -13.23 3.60
N ALA A 126 5.97 -12.33 2.75
CA ALA A 126 5.11 -12.70 1.64
C ALA A 126 5.87 -13.55 0.62
N MET A 127 7.04 -13.08 0.18
CA MET A 127 7.85 -13.69 -0.87
C MET A 127 8.42 -15.06 -0.47
N THR A 128 8.87 -15.22 0.78
CA THR A 128 9.35 -16.53 1.28
C THR A 128 8.24 -17.57 1.40
N GLY A 129 6.98 -17.14 1.53
CA GLY A 129 5.80 -18.00 1.52
C GLY A 129 5.24 -18.30 0.13
N THR A 130 5.84 -17.79 -0.96
CA THR A 130 5.31 -18.00 -2.31
C THR A 130 5.47 -19.45 -2.76
N ASN A 131 4.44 -19.98 -3.42
CA ASN A 131 4.48 -21.32 -4.00
C ASN A 131 5.00 -21.32 -5.46
N THR A 132 5.74 -20.29 -5.83
CA THR A 132 6.30 -20.12 -7.18
C THR A 132 7.66 -20.78 -7.27
N THR A 133 7.71 -22.00 -7.81
CA THR A 133 8.95 -22.79 -7.95
C THR A 133 10.05 -22.07 -8.72
N PHE A 134 9.70 -21.33 -9.77
CA PHE A 134 10.67 -20.56 -10.56
C PHE A 134 11.40 -19.49 -9.72
N PHE A 135 10.65 -18.72 -8.93
CA PHE A 135 11.19 -17.66 -8.08
C PHE A 135 12.01 -18.24 -6.92
N ASN A 136 11.50 -19.30 -6.27
CA ASN A 136 12.21 -19.95 -5.17
C ASN A 136 13.52 -20.59 -5.65
N ASN A 137 13.51 -21.21 -6.83
CA ASN A 137 14.74 -21.72 -7.45
C ASN A 137 15.70 -20.60 -7.81
N HIS A 138 15.22 -19.45 -8.28
CA HIS A 138 16.08 -18.29 -8.57
C HIS A 138 16.84 -17.79 -7.33
N LEU A 139 16.15 -17.73 -6.18
CA LEU A 139 16.72 -17.27 -4.91
C LEU A 139 17.73 -18.27 -4.29
N CYS A 140 17.52 -19.57 -4.52
CA CYS A 140 18.35 -20.64 -3.96
C CYS A 140 19.40 -21.19 -4.93
N LYS A 141 19.44 -20.72 -6.18
CA LYS A 141 20.32 -21.24 -7.24
C LYS A 141 21.79 -21.14 -6.84
N GLY A 142 22.50 -22.26 -6.86
CA GLY A 142 23.95 -22.29 -6.61
C GLY A 142 24.34 -22.13 -5.14
N ARG A 143 23.39 -22.25 -4.21
CA ARG A 143 23.63 -22.29 -2.75
C ARG A 143 23.89 -23.71 -2.26
N GLU A 144 24.59 -23.82 -1.15
CA GLU A 144 24.68 -25.09 -0.43
C GLU A 144 23.28 -25.57 -0.04
N LYS A 145 22.97 -26.85 -0.31
CA LYS A 145 21.66 -27.47 -0.04
C LYS A 145 20.49 -26.77 -0.73
N GLU A 146 20.59 -26.52 -2.04
CA GLU A 146 19.55 -25.88 -2.87
C GLU A 146 18.13 -26.47 -2.66
N ALA A 147 18.02 -27.81 -2.59
CA ALA A 147 16.74 -28.49 -2.35
C ALA A 147 16.13 -28.17 -0.96
N ASP A 148 16.97 -28.11 0.08
CA ASP A 148 16.54 -27.75 1.43
C ASP A 148 16.24 -26.24 1.53
N CYS A 149 16.99 -25.40 0.82
CA CYS A 149 16.76 -23.96 0.72
C CYS A 149 15.36 -23.65 0.21
N VAL A 150 14.93 -24.31 -0.88
CA VAL A 150 13.59 -24.11 -1.46
C VAL A 150 12.49 -24.62 -0.50
N LYS A 151 12.74 -25.74 0.19
CA LYS A 151 11.76 -26.34 1.11
C LYS A 151 11.60 -25.54 2.40
N GLU A 152 12.70 -25.03 2.95
CA GLU A 152 12.75 -24.29 4.22
C GLU A 152 12.60 -22.77 4.04
N LEU A 153 12.44 -22.27 2.81
CA LEU A 153 12.42 -20.83 2.49
C LEU A 153 11.43 -20.04 3.37
N HIS A 154 10.22 -20.57 3.58
CA HIS A 154 9.17 -19.97 4.41
C HIS A 154 9.54 -19.83 5.90
N MET A 155 10.60 -20.49 6.37
CA MET A 155 11.10 -20.41 7.75
C MET A 155 12.24 -19.40 7.93
N PHE A 156 12.81 -18.88 6.83
CA PHE A 156 13.98 -18.00 6.88
C PHE A 156 13.75 -16.72 7.70
N PRO A 157 12.61 -16.01 7.56
CA PRO A 157 12.33 -14.80 8.35
C PRO A 157 12.27 -15.04 9.87
N CYS A 158 12.16 -16.29 10.30
CA CYS A 158 11.95 -16.68 11.69
C CYS A 158 13.21 -17.19 12.39
N GLY A 159 14.31 -17.37 11.66
CA GLY A 159 15.61 -17.77 12.23
C GLY A 159 15.66 -19.14 12.92
N LYS A 160 14.64 -19.99 12.79
CA LYS A 160 14.59 -21.31 13.45
C LYS A 160 15.64 -22.28 12.86
N ASN A 161 16.01 -23.29 13.65
CA ASN A 161 17.04 -24.30 13.36
C ASN A 161 16.68 -25.19 12.14
N GLY A 162 16.83 -24.65 10.93
CA GLY A 162 16.80 -25.40 9.68
C GLY A 162 18.14 -26.09 9.38
N THR A 163 18.15 -27.01 8.42
CA THR A 163 19.39 -27.64 7.91
C THR A 163 20.28 -26.67 7.14
N VAL A 164 19.73 -25.53 6.72
CA VAL A 164 20.44 -24.47 6.00
C VAL A 164 21.21 -23.55 6.98
N PRO A 165 22.51 -23.28 6.73
CA PRO A 165 23.34 -22.36 7.54
C PRO A 165 22.73 -20.95 7.69
N LYS A 166 23.05 -20.25 8.78
CA LYS A 166 22.46 -18.92 9.07
C LYS A 166 22.88 -17.87 8.04
N ASP A 167 24.15 -17.90 7.65
CA ASP A 167 24.77 -17.07 6.63
C ASP A 167 24.03 -17.17 5.29
N VAL A 168 23.78 -18.38 4.80
CA VAL A 168 22.99 -18.62 3.57
C VAL A 168 21.60 -18.00 3.67
N ARG A 169 20.92 -18.11 4.82
CA ARG A 169 19.57 -17.54 5.01
C ARG A 169 19.59 -16.02 4.97
N GLU A 170 20.55 -15.41 5.65
CA GLU A 170 20.72 -13.96 5.67
C GLU A 170 21.04 -13.42 4.27
N GLU A 171 21.90 -14.11 3.51
CA GLU A 171 22.18 -13.74 2.12
C GLU A 171 20.94 -13.85 1.21
N VAL A 172 20.08 -14.85 1.38
CA VAL A 172 18.81 -14.95 0.63
C VAL A 172 17.92 -13.77 0.96
N LEU A 173 17.76 -13.44 2.25
CA LEU A 173 16.92 -12.33 2.69
C LEU A 173 17.46 -10.97 2.20
N LEU A 174 18.79 -10.79 2.20
CA LEU A 174 19.44 -9.60 1.65
C LEU A 174 19.22 -9.46 0.15
N MET A 175 19.35 -10.55 -0.61
CA MET A 175 19.08 -10.56 -2.05
C MET A 175 17.61 -10.20 -2.33
N LEU A 176 16.70 -10.82 -1.60
CA LEU A 176 15.27 -10.57 -1.70
C LEU A 176 14.91 -9.10 -1.42
N ARG A 177 15.49 -8.53 -0.36
CA ARG A 177 15.33 -7.13 -0.01
C ARG A 177 15.88 -6.20 -1.09
N ALA A 178 17.03 -6.53 -1.65
CA ALA A 178 17.63 -5.75 -2.73
C ALA A 178 16.71 -5.72 -3.97
N GLU A 179 16.18 -6.88 -4.38
CA GLU A 179 15.25 -6.96 -5.52
C GLU A 179 13.92 -6.24 -5.24
N SER A 180 13.41 -6.34 -4.02
CA SER A 180 12.13 -5.72 -3.66
C SER A 180 12.21 -4.20 -3.55
N GLN A 181 13.37 -3.61 -3.30
CA GLN A 181 13.54 -2.16 -3.13
C GLN A 181 13.66 -1.37 -4.44
N VAL A 182 14.11 -1.99 -5.53
CA VAL A 182 14.33 -1.29 -6.82
C VAL A 182 13.02 -0.76 -7.43
N CYS A 183 11.96 -1.58 -7.43
CA CYS A 183 10.67 -1.22 -8.01
C CYS A 183 9.95 -0.09 -7.25
N PRO A 184 9.81 -0.13 -5.90
CA PRO A 184 9.22 0.94 -5.11
C PRO A 184 9.91 2.29 -5.28
N VAL A 185 11.25 2.33 -5.28
CA VAL A 185 12.00 3.58 -5.41
C VAL A 185 11.73 4.22 -6.77
N LYS A 186 11.75 3.43 -7.84
CA LYS A 186 11.40 3.90 -9.19
C LYS A 186 9.95 4.40 -9.26
N LEU A 187 9.03 3.70 -8.59
CA LEU A 187 7.62 4.07 -8.55
C LEU A 187 7.38 5.38 -7.79
N LEU A 188 7.95 5.52 -6.59
CA LEU A 188 7.88 6.74 -5.78
C LEU A 188 8.44 7.94 -6.54
N HIS A 189 9.60 7.78 -7.18
CA HIS A 189 10.18 8.84 -8.01
C HIS A 189 9.23 9.26 -9.14
N ARG A 190 8.64 8.30 -9.89
CA ARG A 190 7.66 8.63 -10.94
C ARG A 190 6.42 9.35 -10.39
N LEU A 191 5.94 8.97 -9.21
CA LEU A 191 4.79 9.60 -8.56
C LEU A 191 5.09 11.03 -8.11
N THR A 192 6.28 11.29 -7.57
CA THR A 192 6.70 12.65 -7.21
C THR A 192 6.83 13.53 -8.44
N TRP A 193 7.35 13.02 -9.55
CA TRP A 193 7.40 13.76 -10.81
C TRP A 193 6.01 14.04 -11.38
N PHE A 194 5.13 13.04 -11.38
CA PHE A 194 3.76 13.21 -11.89
C PHE A 194 2.97 14.25 -11.08
N THR A 195 3.08 14.20 -9.75
CA THR A 195 2.44 15.19 -8.87
C THR A 195 3.00 16.58 -9.09
N ALA A 196 4.33 16.74 -9.11
CA ALA A 196 4.98 18.03 -9.39
C ALA A 196 4.53 18.65 -10.73
N SER A 197 4.47 17.86 -11.80
CA SER A 197 3.97 18.31 -13.10
C SER A 197 2.48 18.66 -13.09
N SER A 198 1.66 17.90 -12.36
CA SER A 198 0.22 18.19 -12.24
C SER A 198 -0.06 19.47 -11.45
N SER A 199 0.74 19.76 -10.42
CA SER A 199 0.67 21.01 -9.66
C SER A 199 1.22 22.21 -10.41
N ALA A 200 2.16 22.02 -11.34
CA ALA A 200 2.65 23.09 -12.22
C ALA A 200 1.65 23.47 -13.32
N CYS A 201 0.68 22.60 -13.61
CA CYS A 201 -0.36 22.79 -14.63
C CYS A 201 -1.73 23.21 -14.05
N SER A 202 -1.92 23.23 -12.73
CA SER A 202 -3.16 23.68 -12.05
C SER A 202 -3.01 25.10 -11.52
#